data_AF-A0A6B1EKM1-F1
#
_entry.id   AF-A0A6B1EKM1-F1
#
_cell.length_a   1.000
_cell.length_b   1.000
_cell.length_c   1.000
_cell.angle_alpha   90.00
_cell.angle_beta   90.00
_cell.angle_gamma   90.00
#
_symmetry.space_group_name_H-M   'P 1'
#
loop_
_entity.id
_entity.type
_entity.pdbx_description
1 polymer ?
#
loop_
_entity_poly.entity_id
_entity_poly.type
_entity_poly.pdbx_seq_one_letter_code
_entity_poly.pdbx_strand_id
1 'polypeptide(L)'
;MIPRAIGNGGRLEHARALAAIAVRDEAEPQRWRGYFERLLSGETIGPLPFDAGGALTTSHSVSGQYAFRFLVGPDESPGSGGPALRTFRDCLEQPGERDVAIGVDLSGIVPDQFGAWLDALIREIRRQAEVRAAVPPVVFSLRAEHPARPTLLKALRDSGGAGTRAALRVDGKTFREAALWEELVRASHADPRIELVLSGRKQPLTDLMGSEKPDTIMPLSLFEAPADTAWLGMQFDLSAIPAEQIERGTGHLKKLVRVGVRLADNLIDAVTWPSEQLRRDALANRRLAAHVTGIGDLVLRHGLDPASFSTLRLLQRWLTLFKRQLLRESLRLAEERGPYPALNADQLVRTLAPRYGDVRARRIISRRSPRHRQLLALSPYCVLPRRANAIPARKWLNLLPLVRVADNLTMHGSQVRSLLDRADYERLLRSTWALLRAGQGP
;
A
#
# COMPACT_ATOMS: atom_id res chain seq x y z
N MET A 1 -8.71 23.10 16.41
CA MET A 1 -7.31 22.99 16.87
C MET A 1 -6.46 22.50 15.72
N ILE A 2 -5.44 23.27 15.33
CA ILE A 2 -4.43 22.85 14.35
C ILE A 2 -3.68 21.65 14.96
N PRO A 3 -3.59 20.49 14.28
CA PRO A 3 -2.84 19.35 14.80
C PRO A 3 -1.39 19.77 15.08
N ARG A 4 -0.88 19.45 16.27
CA ARG A 4 0.55 19.59 16.57
C ARG A 4 1.32 18.69 15.60
N ALA A 5 1.80 19.27 14.50
CA ALA A 5 2.87 18.70 13.73
C ALA A 5 4.00 18.36 14.70
N ILE A 6 4.59 17.17 14.57
CA ILE A 6 5.80 16.85 15.30
C ILE A 6 6.80 17.97 14.97
N GLY A 7 7.22 18.70 16.00
CA GLY A 7 8.22 19.75 15.83
C GLY A 7 9.44 19.19 15.10
N ASN A 8 10.16 20.03 14.36
CA ASN A 8 11.29 19.60 13.52
C ASN A 8 12.28 18.65 14.23
N GLY A 9 12.42 18.77 15.57
CA GLY A 9 13.22 17.87 16.40
C GLY A 9 12.78 16.40 16.39
N GLY A 10 11.50 16.10 16.63
CA GLY A 10 11.02 14.71 16.71
C GLY A 10 11.05 13.98 15.35
N ARG A 11 10.88 14.72 14.24
CA ARG A 11 11.03 14.17 12.88
C ARG A 11 12.46 13.75 12.59
N LEU A 12 13.43 14.56 13.02
CA LEU A 12 14.84 14.27 12.83
C LEU A 12 15.30 13.07 13.66
N GLU A 13 14.84 12.94 14.91
CA GLU A 13 15.13 11.79 15.77
C GLU A 13 14.60 10.49 15.18
N HIS A 14 13.36 10.50 14.70
CA HIS A 14 12.78 9.35 14.03
C HIS A 14 13.53 8.97 12.74
N ALA A 15 13.86 9.96 11.90
CA ALA A 15 14.66 9.76 10.70
C ALA A 15 16.04 9.13 11.03
N ARG A 16 16.67 9.55 12.13
CA ARG A 16 17.93 8.97 12.62
C ARG A 16 17.77 7.53 13.09
N ALA A 17 16.69 7.22 13.80
CA ALA A 17 16.41 5.87 14.28
C ALA A 17 16.21 4.89 13.10
N LEU A 18 15.33 5.22 12.15
CA LEU A 18 15.11 4.41 10.96
C LEU A 18 16.37 4.28 10.10
N ALA A 19 17.11 5.37 9.90
CA ALA A 19 18.37 5.32 9.16
C ALA A 19 19.39 4.40 9.84
N ALA A 20 19.50 4.43 11.17
CA ALA A 20 20.40 3.57 11.93
C ALA A 20 20.03 2.09 11.79
N ILE A 21 18.74 1.76 11.79
CA ILE A 21 18.22 0.40 11.55
C ILE A 21 18.53 -0.03 10.11
N ALA A 22 18.24 0.83 9.13
CA ALA A 22 18.40 0.51 7.73
C ALA A 22 19.87 0.34 7.29
N VAL A 23 20.87 0.84 8.03
CA VAL A 23 22.29 0.67 7.64
C VAL A 23 23.00 -0.52 8.30
N ARG A 24 22.31 -1.31 9.14
CA ARG A 24 22.93 -2.39 9.92
C ARG A 24 23.68 -3.39 9.05
N ASP A 25 23.11 -3.76 7.91
CA ASP A 25 23.66 -4.77 6.99
C ASP A 25 24.33 -4.16 5.74
N GLU A 26 24.60 -2.85 5.76
CA GLU A 26 25.34 -2.20 4.68
C GLU A 26 26.85 -2.45 4.81
N ALA A 27 27.54 -2.68 3.69
CA ALA A 27 29.00 -2.77 3.68
C ALA A 27 29.69 -1.44 4.07
N GLU A 28 29.06 -0.31 3.77
CA GLU A 28 29.54 1.03 4.13
C GLU A 28 28.43 1.83 4.87
N PRO A 29 28.12 1.51 6.14
CA PRO A 29 26.99 2.10 6.87
C PRO A 29 27.03 3.64 6.94
N GLN A 30 28.21 4.21 7.15
CA GLN A 30 28.42 5.66 7.29
C GLN A 30 28.08 6.41 6.00
N ARG A 31 28.38 5.79 4.83
CA ARG A 31 28.05 6.36 3.53
C ARG A 31 26.54 6.51 3.35
N TRP A 32 25.77 5.50 3.73
CA TRP A 32 24.33 5.46 3.49
C TRP A 32 23.51 6.18 4.54
N ARG A 33 23.95 6.17 5.81
CA ARG A 33 23.23 6.78 6.93
C ARG A 33 22.84 8.23 6.67
N GLY A 34 23.79 9.06 6.26
CA GLY A 34 23.51 10.47 5.96
C GLY A 34 22.57 10.68 4.77
N TYR A 35 22.52 9.75 3.81
CA TYR A 35 21.53 9.81 2.72
C TYR A 35 20.13 9.44 3.21
N PHE A 36 20.00 8.40 4.03
CA PHE A 36 18.72 7.98 4.60
C PHE A 36 18.14 9.05 5.53
N GLU A 37 18.94 9.59 6.46
CA GLU A 37 18.51 10.65 7.39
C GLU A 37 17.97 11.87 6.64
N ARG A 38 18.64 12.31 5.56
CA ARG A 38 18.18 13.45 4.75
C ARG A 38 16.86 13.18 4.03
N LEU A 39 16.68 11.99 3.48
CA LEU A 39 15.43 11.66 2.78
C LEU A 39 14.26 11.56 3.75
N LEU A 40 14.47 10.86 4.88
CA LEU A 40 13.45 10.63 5.90
C LEU A 40 13.03 11.93 6.60
N SER A 41 13.97 12.83 6.87
CA SER A 41 13.68 14.13 7.51
C SER A 41 13.01 15.15 6.58
N GLY A 42 13.18 15.01 5.26
CA GLY A 42 12.66 15.94 4.26
C GLY A 42 11.23 15.65 3.77
N GLU A 43 10.51 14.68 4.36
CA GLU A 43 9.16 14.22 3.96
C GLU A 43 9.03 13.81 2.49
N THR A 44 10.15 13.68 1.79
CA THR A 44 10.18 13.34 0.37
C THR A 44 10.00 11.84 0.18
N ILE A 45 10.60 11.05 1.10
CA ILE A 45 10.46 9.60 1.16
C ILE A 45 10.31 9.20 2.63
N GLY A 46 9.44 8.24 2.90
CA GLY A 46 9.36 7.62 4.22
C GLY A 46 8.50 6.37 4.23
N PRO A 47 8.37 5.70 5.38
CA PRO A 47 7.37 4.65 5.56
C PRO A 47 5.97 5.18 5.22
N LEU A 48 5.14 4.31 4.64
CA LEU A 48 3.76 4.65 4.31
C LEU A 48 2.95 4.86 5.61
N PRO A 49 2.40 6.04 5.87
CA PRO A 49 1.68 6.30 7.10
C PRO A 49 0.38 5.48 7.18
N PHE A 50 -0.06 5.16 8.40
CA PHE A 50 -1.42 4.71 8.61
C PHE A 50 -2.37 5.90 8.53
N ASP A 51 -3.24 5.90 7.51
CA ASP A 51 -4.27 6.90 7.31
C ASP A 51 -5.38 6.78 8.38
N ALA A 52 -5.11 7.16 9.63
CA ALA A 52 -6.17 7.35 10.60
C ALA A 52 -6.98 8.58 10.16
N GLY A 53 -8.29 8.45 9.95
CA GLY A 53 -9.21 9.49 9.44
C GLY A 53 -9.38 10.74 10.33
N GLY A 54 -8.41 11.05 11.19
CA GLY A 54 -8.21 12.34 11.83
C GLY A 54 -7.09 13.15 11.14
N ALA A 55 -6.83 14.34 11.65
CA ALA A 55 -5.72 15.18 11.19
C ALA A 55 -4.43 14.37 11.06
N LEU A 56 -3.80 14.37 9.87
CA LEU A 56 -2.56 13.65 9.50
C LEU A 56 -1.71 13.32 10.74
N THR A 57 -2.00 12.19 11.39
CA THR A 57 -1.28 11.80 12.57
C THR A 57 0.03 11.24 12.05
N THR A 58 1.10 11.98 12.28
CA THR A 58 2.49 11.61 12.01
C THR A 58 2.94 10.47 12.95
N SER A 59 2.13 9.43 13.07
CA SER A 59 2.51 8.18 13.70
C SER A 59 3.54 7.54 12.77
N HIS A 60 4.79 7.69 13.18
CA HIS A 60 5.97 7.40 12.39
C HIS A 60 6.41 5.92 12.47
N SER A 61 5.56 5.01 12.96
CA SER A 61 5.93 3.60 13.15
C SER A 61 5.01 2.68 12.37
N VAL A 62 5.11 2.66 11.03
CA VAL A 62 4.70 1.49 10.24
C VAL A 62 5.45 1.50 8.90
N SER A 63 6.23 0.45 8.62
CA SER A 63 6.90 0.25 7.33
C SER A 63 6.43 -1.02 6.63
N GLY A 64 6.13 -2.06 7.41
CA GLY A 64 5.57 -3.32 6.94
C GLY A 64 4.05 -3.38 7.05
N GLN A 65 3.45 -4.28 6.30
CA GLN A 65 2.04 -4.60 6.38
C GLN A 65 1.88 -6.03 5.93
N TYR A 66 0.93 -6.72 6.53
CA TYR A 66 0.53 -8.05 6.12
C TYR A 66 -0.97 -8.16 6.22
N ALA A 67 -1.53 -9.09 5.46
CA ALA A 67 -2.92 -9.45 5.57
C ALA A 67 -3.02 -10.97 5.58
N PHE A 68 -3.73 -11.52 6.55
CA PHE A 68 -3.98 -12.95 6.65
C PHE A 68 -5.47 -13.22 6.54
N ARG A 69 -5.82 -14.44 6.12
CA ARG A 69 -7.22 -14.85 6.10
C ARG A 69 -7.61 -15.42 7.44
N PHE A 70 -8.66 -14.85 8.02
CA PHE A 70 -9.29 -15.38 9.21
C PHE A 70 -10.24 -16.51 8.80
N LEU A 71 -9.83 -17.75 9.09
CA LEU A 71 -10.60 -18.95 8.80
C LEU A 71 -11.18 -19.49 10.10
N VAL A 72 -12.49 -19.69 10.11
CA VAL A 72 -13.23 -20.22 11.25
C VAL A 72 -14.06 -21.39 10.75
N GLY A 73 -13.80 -22.58 11.28
CA GLY A 73 -14.60 -23.77 10.99
C GLY A 73 -15.98 -23.70 11.67
N PRO A 74 -16.97 -24.49 11.21
CA PRO A 74 -18.32 -24.49 11.77
C PRO A 74 -18.36 -24.88 13.26
N ASP A 75 -17.39 -25.67 13.72
CA ASP A 75 -17.33 -26.14 15.11
C ASP A 75 -16.51 -25.23 16.04
N GLU A 76 -15.90 -24.17 15.52
CA GLU A 76 -15.07 -23.26 16.32
C GLU A 76 -15.89 -22.10 16.88
N SER A 77 -15.80 -21.88 18.20
CA SER A 77 -16.48 -20.78 18.89
C SER A 77 -15.47 -19.80 19.47
N PRO A 78 -15.73 -18.48 19.45
CA PRO A 78 -14.82 -17.50 20.05
C PRO A 78 -14.64 -17.71 21.56
N GLY A 79 -15.64 -18.28 22.24
CA GLY A 79 -15.60 -18.54 23.69
C GLY A 79 -14.62 -19.65 24.09
N SER A 80 -14.25 -20.55 23.18
CA SER A 80 -13.30 -21.64 23.46
C SER A 80 -11.84 -21.20 23.31
N GLY A 81 -11.58 -19.96 22.88
CA GLY A 81 -10.22 -19.49 22.60
C GLY A 81 -9.53 -20.33 21.53
N GLY A 82 -10.29 -20.75 20.50
CA GLY A 82 -9.85 -21.64 19.43
C GLY A 82 -8.61 -21.18 18.64
N PRO A 83 -8.05 -22.04 17.77
CA PRO A 83 -6.86 -21.76 16.99
C PRO A 83 -6.87 -20.41 16.28
N ALA A 84 -8.00 -19.99 15.68
CA ALA A 84 -8.08 -18.75 14.93
C ALA A 84 -7.90 -17.52 15.85
N LEU A 85 -8.53 -17.52 17.02
CA LEU A 85 -8.37 -16.43 17.99
C LEU A 85 -6.94 -16.38 18.54
N ARG A 86 -6.30 -17.54 18.75
CA ARG A 86 -4.90 -17.61 19.18
C ARG A 86 -3.96 -17.02 18.13
N THR A 87 -4.12 -17.37 16.86
CA THR A 87 -3.31 -16.78 15.78
C THR A 87 -3.46 -15.25 15.72
N PHE A 88 -4.67 -14.74 15.93
CA PHE A 88 -4.88 -13.29 16.01
C PHE A 88 -4.24 -12.67 17.25
N ARG A 89 -4.33 -13.32 18.42
CA ARG A 89 -3.60 -12.89 19.63
C ARG A 89 -2.11 -12.88 19.41
N ASP A 90 -1.52 -13.92 18.84
CA ASP A 90 -0.09 -14.00 18.57
C ASP A 90 0.37 -12.84 17.66
N CYS A 91 -0.43 -12.53 16.63
CA CYS A 91 -0.25 -11.37 15.77
C CYS A 91 -0.26 -10.05 16.55
N LEU A 92 -1.17 -9.92 17.52
CA LEU A 92 -1.29 -8.76 18.38
C LEU A 92 -0.27 -8.73 19.52
N GLU A 93 0.32 -9.87 19.90
CA GLU A 93 1.08 -10.00 21.14
C GLU A 93 2.60 -9.88 20.98
N GLN A 94 3.11 -9.91 19.76
CA GLN A 94 4.55 -9.86 19.49
C GLN A 94 5.27 -8.67 20.17
N PRO A 95 6.45 -8.91 20.80
CA PRO A 95 7.25 -7.88 21.47
C PRO A 95 8.04 -7.01 20.47
N GLY A 96 8.12 -5.69 20.71
CA GLY A 96 8.96 -4.76 19.96
C GLY A 96 8.24 -3.49 19.45
N GLU A 97 9.00 -2.56 18.87
CA GLU A 97 8.47 -1.41 18.10
C GLU A 97 7.64 -1.93 16.92
N ARG A 98 6.40 -1.47 16.81
CA ARG A 98 5.37 -2.09 15.96
C ARG A 98 5.36 -1.46 14.57
N ASP A 99 6.31 -1.87 13.74
CA ASP A 99 6.44 -1.36 12.38
C ASP A 99 5.48 -2.00 11.38
N VAL A 100 4.45 -2.74 11.83
CA VAL A 100 3.57 -3.52 10.94
C VAL A 100 2.09 -3.32 11.23
N ALA A 101 1.31 -3.01 10.18
CA ALA A 101 -0.16 -3.01 10.22
C ALA A 101 -0.73 -4.39 9.89
N ILE A 102 -1.86 -4.74 10.54
CA ILE A 102 -2.51 -6.05 10.46
C ILE A 102 -3.78 -5.96 9.63
N GLY A 103 -3.84 -6.69 8.52
CA GLY A 103 -5.05 -6.94 7.75
C GLY A 103 -5.65 -8.29 8.13
N VAL A 104 -6.96 -8.31 8.40
CA VAL A 104 -7.69 -9.55 8.74
C VAL A 104 -8.84 -9.71 7.77
N ASP A 105 -8.75 -10.67 6.84
CA ASP A 105 -9.87 -11.01 5.94
C ASP A 105 -10.88 -11.89 6.66
N LEU A 106 -12.06 -11.32 6.92
CA LEU A 106 -13.16 -11.96 7.62
C LEU A 106 -14.09 -12.74 6.67
N SER A 107 -13.79 -12.77 5.36
CA SER A 107 -14.63 -13.44 4.37
C SER A 107 -14.66 -14.97 4.54
N GLY A 108 -13.77 -15.53 5.37
CA GLY A 108 -13.73 -16.95 5.71
C GLY A 108 -14.60 -17.35 6.91
N ILE A 109 -15.28 -16.41 7.56
CA ILE A 109 -16.15 -16.69 8.72
C ILE A 109 -17.56 -16.99 8.23
N VAL A 110 -18.14 -18.09 8.70
CA VAL A 110 -19.55 -18.42 8.42
C VAL A 110 -20.50 -17.34 8.95
N PRO A 111 -21.52 -16.91 8.17
CA PRO A 111 -22.37 -15.78 8.52
C PRO A 111 -22.99 -15.84 9.93
N ASP A 112 -23.45 -17.02 10.35
CA ASP A 112 -24.16 -17.20 11.63
C ASP A 112 -23.25 -16.97 12.86
N GLN A 113 -21.94 -17.16 12.70
CA GLN A 113 -20.96 -16.93 13.77
C GLN A 113 -20.25 -15.59 13.65
N PHE A 114 -20.47 -14.85 12.55
CA PHE A 114 -19.73 -13.64 12.22
C PHE A 114 -19.77 -12.59 13.32
N GLY A 115 -20.95 -12.34 13.89
CA GLY A 115 -21.11 -11.36 14.97
C GLY A 115 -20.29 -11.74 16.21
N ALA A 116 -20.39 -12.99 16.67
CA ALA A 116 -19.67 -13.45 17.84
C ALA A 116 -18.15 -13.38 17.67
N TRP A 117 -17.64 -13.72 16.48
CA TRP A 117 -16.22 -13.63 16.16
C TRP A 117 -15.75 -12.19 16.02
N LEU A 118 -16.50 -11.33 15.32
CA LEU A 118 -16.16 -9.91 15.22
C LEU A 118 -16.07 -9.26 16.60
N ASP A 119 -17.02 -9.54 17.48
CA ASP A 119 -17.01 -9.04 18.85
C ASP A 119 -15.80 -9.56 19.64
N ALA A 120 -15.42 -10.82 19.46
CA ALA A 120 -14.24 -11.40 20.11
C ALA A 120 -12.94 -10.75 19.64
N LEU A 121 -12.80 -10.50 18.33
CA LEU A 121 -11.65 -9.80 17.76
C LEU A 121 -11.56 -8.36 18.28
N ILE A 122 -12.69 -7.62 18.31
CA ILE A 122 -12.73 -6.25 18.84
C ILE A 122 -12.40 -6.23 20.34
N ARG A 123 -12.93 -7.17 21.13
CA ARG A 123 -12.58 -7.30 22.56
C ARG A 123 -11.09 -7.55 22.74
N GLU A 124 -10.48 -8.40 21.91
CA GLU A 124 -9.05 -8.67 21.99
C GLU A 124 -8.20 -7.44 21.66
N ILE A 125 -8.57 -6.68 20.62
CA ILE A 125 -7.91 -5.40 20.30
C ILE A 125 -7.97 -4.43 21.50
N ARG A 126 -9.15 -4.31 22.13
CA ARG A 126 -9.34 -3.44 23.31
C ARG A 126 -8.51 -3.91 24.51
N ARG A 127 -8.52 -5.22 24.80
CA ARG A 127 -7.70 -5.81 25.86
C ARG A 127 -6.22 -5.50 25.67
N GLN A 128 -5.71 -5.60 24.44
CA GLN A 128 -4.32 -5.25 24.15
C GLN A 128 -4.04 -3.75 24.29
N ALA A 129 -5.01 -2.90 23.99
CA ALA A 129 -4.88 -1.46 24.15
C ALA A 129 -4.86 -1.00 25.63
N GLU A 130 -5.42 -1.79 26.54
CA GLU A 130 -5.35 -1.53 27.99
C GLU A 130 -3.96 -1.80 28.58
N VAL A 131 -3.27 -2.82 28.05
CA VAL A 131 -2.00 -3.31 28.61
C VAL A 131 -0.78 -2.72 27.88
N ARG A 132 -0.96 -2.18 26.67
CA ARG A 132 0.14 -1.73 25.81
C ARG A 132 0.01 -0.26 25.44
N ALA A 133 1.16 0.41 25.35
CA ALA A 133 1.23 1.83 24.98
C ALA A 133 0.76 2.09 23.53
N ALA A 134 0.88 1.11 22.63
CA ALA A 134 0.40 1.17 21.26
C ALA A 134 0.02 -0.22 20.72
N VAL A 135 -1.13 -0.32 20.05
CA VAL A 135 -1.61 -1.53 19.34
C VAL A 135 -1.38 -1.36 17.84
N PRO A 136 -0.93 -2.40 17.08
CA PRO A 136 -0.84 -2.32 15.64
C PRO A 136 -2.18 -1.85 15.07
N PRO A 137 -2.18 -0.99 14.06
CA PRO A 137 -3.41 -0.70 13.35
C PRO A 137 -3.97 -2.00 12.75
N VAL A 138 -5.25 -2.28 13.03
CA VAL A 138 -5.97 -3.44 12.50
C VAL A 138 -7.03 -2.97 11.51
N VAL A 139 -7.03 -3.58 10.32
CA VAL A 139 -8.04 -3.36 9.28
C VAL A 139 -8.77 -4.67 9.02
N PHE A 140 -10.07 -4.68 9.26
CA PHE A 140 -10.93 -5.79 8.88
C PHE A 140 -11.28 -5.67 7.40
N SER A 141 -11.05 -6.73 6.63
CA SER A 141 -11.44 -6.77 5.22
C SER A 141 -12.55 -7.78 4.99
N LEU A 142 -13.41 -7.46 4.03
CA LEU A 142 -14.57 -8.27 3.69
C LEU A 142 -14.94 -8.06 2.22
N ARG A 143 -15.46 -9.08 1.55
CA ARG A 143 -16.15 -8.90 0.25
C ARG A 143 -17.37 -8.03 0.42
N ALA A 144 -17.59 -7.09 -0.50
CA ALA A 144 -18.73 -6.18 -0.44
C ALA A 144 -20.08 -6.91 -0.46
N GLU A 145 -20.18 -8.04 -1.17
CA GLU A 145 -21.39 -8.87 -1.28
C GLU A 145 -21.61 -9.79 -0.08
N HIS A 146 -20.68 -9.84 0.88
CA HIS A 146 -20.79 -10.77 2.00
C HIS A 146 -22.04 -10.45 2.85
N PRO A 147 -22.88 -11.44 3.20
CA PRO A 147 -24.15 -11.20 3.90
C PRO A 147 -23.96 -10.57 5.29
N ALA A 148 -22.81 -10.80 5.93
CA ALA A 148 -22.48 -10.19 7.22
C ALA A 148 -21.90 -8.76 7.12
N ARG A 149 -21.83 -8.15 5.93
CA ARG A 149 -21.41 -6.75 5.74
C ARG A 149 -22.16 -5.80 6.68
N PRO A 150 -23.51 -5.83 6.80
CA PRO A 150 -24.23 -4.92 7.67
C PRO A 150 -23.80 -5.03 9.13
N THR A 151 -23.45 -6.24 9.59
CA THR A 151 -22.93 -6.49 10.94
C THR A 151 -21.58 -5.81 11.15
N LEU A 152 -20.64 -5.93 10.21
CA LEU A 152 -19.36 -5.23 10.27
C LEU A 152 -19.53 -3.72 10.29
N LEU A 153 -20.39 -3.18 9.40
CA LEU A 153 -20.64 -1.75 9.32
C LEU A 153 -21.33 -1.21 10.59
N LYS A 154 -22.23 -1.99 11.19
CA LYS A 154 -22.86 -1.66 12.47
C LYS A 154 -21.83 -1.62 13.60
N ALA A 155 -21.00 -2.66 13.73
CA ALA A 155 -19.96 -2.71 14.76
C ALA A 155 -18.98 -1.52 14.67
N LEU A 156 -18.63 -1.08 13.46
CA LEU A 156 -17.83 0.14 13.28
C LEU A 156 -18.53 1.40 13.81
N ARG A 157 -19.83 1.55 13.56
CA ARG A 157 -20.60 2.69 14.11
C ARG A 157 -20.66 2.63 15.64
N ASP A 158 -20.95 1.46 16.19
CA ASP A 158 -21.18 1.27 17.62
C ASP A 158 -19.88 1.32 18.45
N SER A 159 -18.74 1.00 17.84
CA SER A 159 -17.42 0.95 18.50
C SER A 159 -16.84 2.33 18.89
N GLY A 160 -17.54 3.43 18.64
CA GLY A 160 -17.20 4.76 19.17
C GLY A 160 -15.83 5.31 18.74
N GLY A 161 -15.22 4.76 17.69
CA GLY A 161 -13.92 5.22 17.18
C GLY A 161 -12.69 4.45 17.70
N ALA A 162 -12.85 3.21 18.16
CA ALA A 162 -11.75 2.34 18.59
C ALA A 162 -10.82 1.89 17.44
N GLY A 163 -10.18 2.83 16.70
CA GLY A 163 -9.06 2.60 15.77
C GLY A 163 -9.26 1.67 14.57
N THR A 164 -10.32 0.86 14.55
CA THR A 164 -10.60 -0.18 13.57
C THR A 164 -11.19 0.42 12.29
N ARG A 165 -10.68 -0.04 11.15
CA ARG A 165 -11.22 0.29 9.81
C ARG A 165 -11.78 -0.95 9.14
N ALA A 166 -12.73 -0.74 8.24
CA ALA A 166 -13.15 -1.76 7.29
C ALA A 166 -12.63 -1.44 5.90
N ALA A 167 -12.10 -2.45 5.22
CA ALA A 167 -11.80 -2.39 3.80
C ALA A 167 -12.72 -3.37 3.05
N LEU A 168 -13.68 -2.82 2.31
CA LEU A 168 -14.63 -3.60 1.53
C LEU A 168 -14.09 -3.80 0.13
N ARG A 169 -13.86 -5.06 -0.25
CA ARG A 169 -13.44 -5.43 -1.59
C ARG A 169 -14.63 -5.29 -2.54
N VAL A 170 -14.50 -4.43 -3.55
CA VAL A 170 -15.53 -4.24 -4.59
C VAL A 170 -15.06 -4.77 -5.94
N ASP A 171 -15.93 -5.49 -6.63
CA ASP A 171 -15.65 -6.09 -7.92
C ASP A 171 -16.75 -5.84 -8.96
N GLY A 172 -16.64 -6.48 -10.12
CA GLY A 172 -17.57 -6.29 -11.21
C GLY A 172 -19.02 -6.65 -10.87
N LYS A 173 -19.25 -7.52 -9.89
CA LYS A 173 -20.58 -7.81 -9.35
C LYS A 173 -21.08 -6.64 -8.52
N THR A 174 -20.28 -6.13 -7.58
CA THR A 174 -20.62 -4.95 -6.78
C THR A 174 -21.05 -3.77 -7.68
N PHE A 175 -20.29 -3.49 -8.74
CA PHE A 175 -20.58 -2.37 -9.64
C PHE A 175 -21.88 -2.52 -10.45
N ARG A 176 -22.37 -3.77 -10.63
CA ARG A 176 -23.63 -4.07 -11.33
C ARG A 176 -24.85 -4.00 -10.42
N GLU A 177 -24.66 -4.21 -9.12
CA GLU A 177 -25.73 -4.15 -8.13
C GLU A 177 -25.95 -2.70 -7.65
N ALA A 178 -26.83 -1.96 -8.33
CA ALA A 178 -27.02 -0.52 -8.09
C ALA A 178 -27.34 -0.16 -6.62
N ALA A 179 -28.24 -0.92 -5.97
CA ALA A 179 -28.62 -0.68 -4.58
C ALA A 179 -27.45 -0.92 -3.60
N LEU A 180 -26.71 -2.02 -3.80
CA LEU A 180 -25.51 -2.32 -3.01
C LEU A 180 -24.46 -1.23 -3.21
N TRP A 181 -24.20 -0.85 -4.46
CA TRP A 181 -23.24 0.19 -4.78
C TRP A 181 -23.57 1.53 -4.13
N GLU A 182 -24.83 1.96 -4.21
CA GLU A 182 -25.30 3.20 -3.57
C GLU A 182 -25.12 3.16 -2.05
N GLU A 183 -25.47 2.04 -1.41
CA GLU A 183 -25.25 1.82 0.03
C GLU A 183 -23.77 1.99 0.40
N LEU A 184 -22.88 1.33 -0.33
CA LEU A 184 -21.44 1.32 -0.07
C LEU A 184 -20.82 2.70 -0.25
N VAL A 185 -21.13 3.39 -1.34
CA VAL A 185 -20.63 4.74 -1.61
C VAL A 185 -21.10 5.71 -0.53
N ARG A 186 -22.38 5.65 -0.15
CA ARG A 186 -22.93 6.48 0.93
C ARG A 186 -22.26 6.18 2.26
N ALA A 187 -22.10 4.92 2.62
CA ALA A 187 -21.46 4.52 3.88
C ALA A 187 -19.99 4.96 3.94
N SER A 188 -19.24 4.75 2.85
CA SER A 188 -17.83 5.14 2.76
C SER A 188 -17.64 6.66 2.74
N HIS A 189 -18.50 7.40 2.04
CA HIS A 189 -18.44 8.88 2.04
C HIS A 189 -18.73 9.46 3.43
N ALA A 190 -19.71 8.90 4.14
CA ALA A 190 -20.11 9.36 5.47
C ALA A 190 -19.11 8.97 6.58
N ASP A 191 -18.42 7.83 6.47
CA ASP A 191 -17.48 7.35 7.48
C ASP A 191 -16.08 7.08 6.87
N PRO A 192 -15.04 7.88 7.24
CA PRO A 192 -13.67 7.71 6.77
C PRO A 192 -13.06 6.33 7.08
N ARG A 193 -13.63 5.59 8.03
CA ARG A 193 -13.14 4.26 8.42
C ARG A 193 -13.59 3.14 7.48
N ILE A 194 -14.55 3.42 6.60
CA ILE A 194 -15.05 2.46 5.60
C ILE A 194 -14.39 2.78 4.26
N GLU A 195 -13.48 1.91 3.84
CA GLU A 195 -12.76 2.01 2.58
C GLU A 195 -13.34 1.07 1.53
N LEU A 196 -13.47 1.56 0.29
CA LEU A 196 -13.84 0.75 -0.85
C LEU A 196 -12.59 0.44 -1.67
N VAL A 197 -12.20 -0.83 -1.70
CA VAL A 197 -10.99 -1.31 -2.39
C VAL A 197 -11.39 -1.93 -3.71
N LEU A 198 -11.07 -1.23 -4.79
CA LEU A 198 -11.39 -1.67 -6.15
C LEU A 198 -10.54 -2.88 -6.50
N SER A 199 -11.20 -3.99 -6.82
CA SER A 199 -10.50 -5.16 -7.32
C SER A 199 -9.92 -4.90 -8.71
N GLY A 200 -8.82 -5.56 -9.05
CA GLY A 200 -8.17 -5.32 -10.34
C GLY A 200 -6.97 -6.20 -10.58
N ARG A 201 -6.68 -6.46 -11.86
CA ARG A 201 -5.49 -7.22 -12.23
C ARG A 201 -4.25 -6.35 -12.03
N LYS A 202 -3.28 -6.90 -11.30
CA LYS A 202 -1.94 -6.29 -11.14
C LYS A 202 -1.09 -6.53 -12.38
N GLN A 203 -0.34 -5.50 -12.78
CA GLN A 203 0.65 -5.66 -13.83
C GLN A 203 1.92 -6.26 -13.22
N PRO A 204 2.50 -7.32 -13.81
CA PRO A 204 3.81 -7.77 -13.39
C PRO A 204 4.85 -6.69 -13.72
N LEU A 205 5.83 -6.50 -12.84
CA LEU A 205 6.88 -5.49 -13.02
C LEU A 205 7.75 -5.79 -14.26
N THR A 206 7.95 -7.08 -14.57
CA THR A 206 8.65 -7.56 -15.75
C THR A 206 7.88 -8.70 -16.39
N ASP A 207 8.19 -9.00 -17.64
CA ASP A 207 7.69 -10.17 -18.38
C ASP A 207 8.21 -11.52 -17.82
N LEU A 208 9.14 -11.49 -16.87
CA LEU A 208 9.67 -12.69 -16.21
C LEU A 208 8.74 -13.22 -15.11
N MET A 209 7.71 -12.46 -14.71
CA MET A 209 6.90 -12.78 -13.54
C MET A 209 5.44 -13.01 -13.90
N GLY A 210 4.85 -14.04 -13.30
CA GLY A 210 3.40 -14.23 -13.30
C GLY A 210 2.70 -13.25 -12.36
N SER A 211 1.42 -12.97 -12.65
CA SER A 211 0.55 -12.25 -11.71
C SER A 211 0.27 -13.14 -10.50
N GLU A 212 0.40 -12.59 -9.29
CA GLU A 212 -0.12 -13.25 -8.08
C GLU A 212 -1.66 -13.21 -8.09
N LYS A 213 -2.30 -14.25 -7.56
CA LYS A 213 -3.76 -14.29 -7.40
C LYS A 213 -4.12 -13.59 -6.09
N PRO A 214 -4.73 -12.39 -6.13
CA PRO A 214 -5.07 -11.70 -4.91
C PRO A 214 -6.41 -12.20 -4.35
N ASP A 215 -6.52 -12.21 -3.03
CA ASP A 215 -7.71 -12.70 -2.34
C ASP A 215 -7.96 -12.07 -0.97
N THR A 216 -7.05 -11.24 -0.46
CA THR A 216 -7.21 -10.38 0.72
C THR A 216 -6.87 -8.92 0.40
N ILE A 217 -7.01 -8.01 1.36
CA ILE A 217 -6.67 -6.58 1.23
C ILE A 217 -5.54 -6.23 2.20
N MET A 218 -4.53 -5.50 1.70
CA MET A 218 -3.48 -4.95 2.54
C MET A 218 -3.98 -3.76 3.38
N PRO A 219 -3.69 -3.72 4.69
CA PRO A 219 -4.31 -2.78 5.64
C PRO A 219 -3.92 -1.32 5.42
N LEU A 220 -2.67 -1.01 5.05
CA LEU A 220 -2.24 0.37 4.79
C LEU A 220 -2.47 0.79 3.36
N SER A 221 -1.99 -0.06 2.44
CA SER A 221 -2.00 0.27 1.02
C SER A 221 -3.37 0.11 0.40
N LEU A 222 -4.33 -0.56 1.04
CA LEU A 222 -5.70 -0.71 0.53
C LEU A 222 -5.73 -1.18 -0.93
N PHE A 223 -4.95 -2.22 -1.24
CA PHE A 223 -4.98 -2.93 -2.51
C PHE A 223 -5.11 -4.43 -2.25
N GLU A 224 -5.55 -5.19 -3.25
CA GLU A 224 -5.70 -6.63 -3.10
C GLU A 224 -4.34 -7.36 -3.14
N ALA A 225 -4.05 -8.25 -2.21
CA ALA A 225 -2.85 -9.11 -2.22
C ALA A 225 -3.25 -10.57 -1.97
N PRO A 226 -2.36 -11.53 -2.21
CA PRO A 226 -2.58 -12.88 -1.68
C PRO A 226 -2.54 -12.84 -0.14
N ALA A 227 -3.38 -13.68 0.48
CA ALA A 227 -3.34 -13.90 1.91
C ALA A 227 -1.96 -14.40 2.35
N ASP A 228 -1.63 -14.13 3.60
CA ASP A 228 -0.39 -14.54 4.26
C ASP A 228 0.85 -13.98 3.57
N THR A 229 0.72 -12.78 2.97
CA THR A 229 1.83 -12.06 2.35
C THR A 229 2.21 -10.80 3.13
N ALA A 230 3.50 -10.51 3.07
CA ALA A 230 4.16 -9.36 3.65
C ALA A 230 4.57 -8.36 2.55
N TRP A 231 4.33 -7.08 2.82
CA TRP A 231 4.64 -5.98 1.92
C TRP A 231 5.25 -4.82 2.69
N LEU A 232 6.28 -4.19 2.14
CA LEU A 232 6.78 -2.92 2.64
C LEU A 232 6.08 -1.76 1.90
N GLY A 233 5.48 -0.84 2.64
CA GLY A 233 4.91 0.39 2.10
C GLY A 233 5.87 1.57 2.28
N MET A 234 6.21 2.24 1.19
CA MET A 234 7.02 3.46 1.22
C MET A 234 6.30 4.56 0.46
N GLN A 235 6.18 5.76 1.03
CA GLN A 235 5.71 6.93 0.31
C GLN A 235 6.86 7.66 -0.40
N PHE A 236 6.56 8.22 -1.57
CA PHE A 236 7.39 9.09 -2.37
C PHE A 236 6.56 10.33 -2.73
N ASP A 237 6.74 11.42 -1.99
CA ASP A 237 5.99 12.66 -2.18
C ASP A 237 6.62 13.49 -3.31
N LEU A 238 6.00 13.48 -4.49
CA LEU A 238 6.49 14.25 -5.63
C LEU A 238 6.28 15.75 -5.46
N SER A 239 5.39 16.19 -4.57
CA SER A 239 5.28 17.60 -4.26
C SER A 239 6.54 18.12 -3.57
N ALA A 240 7.40 17.29 -3.00
CA ALA A 240 8.68 17.75 -2.46
C ALA A 240 9.76 17.95 -3.54
N ILE A 241 9.52 17.52 -4.79
CA ILE A 241 10.52 17.53 -5.87
C ILE A 241 10.26 18.70 -6.84
N PRO A 242 11.28 19.52 -7.19
CA PRO A 242 11.13 20.57 -8.21
C PRO A 242 10.79 20.02 -9.60
N ALA A 243 9.82 20.61 -10.31
CA ALA A 243 9.34 20.12 -11.61
C ALA A 243 10.44 19.98 -12.68
N GLU A 244 11.37 20.92 -12.77
CA GLU A 244 12.46 20.87 -13.74
C GLU A 244 13.36 19.63 -13.55
N GLN A 245 13.46 19.16 -12.29
CA GLN A 245 14.20 17.96 -11.96
C GLN A 245 13.48 16.69 -12.38
N ILE A 246 12.14 16.70 -12.32
CA ILE A 246 11.29 15.60 -12.76
C ILE A 246 11.30 15.51 -14.29
N GLU A 247 11.12 16.63 -14.98
CA GLU A 247 11.04 16.69 -16.45
C GLU A 247 12.30 16.18 -17.15
N ARG A 248 13.47 16.64 -16.71
CA ARG A 248 14.74 16.23 -17.30
C ARG A 248 15.19 14.85 -16.82
N GLY A 249 14.43 14.20 -15.91
CA GLY A 249 14.85 12.96 -15.26
C GLY A 249 16.24 13.10 -14.63
N THR A 250 16.49 14.25 -14.00
CA THR A 250 17.82 14.73 -13.60
C THR A 250 18.49 13.85 -12.55
N GLY A 251 19.75 14.19 -12.21
CA GLY A 251 20.50 13.56 -11.14
C GLY A 251 19.78 13.52 -9.78
N HIS A 252 18.94 14.52 -9.47
CA HIS A 252 18.23 14.54 -8.18
C HIS A 252 17.14 13.46 -8.09
N LEU A 253 16.24 13.37 -9.07
CA LEU A 253 15.21 12.31 -9.12
C LEU A 253 15.85 10.92 -9.09
N LYS A 254 16.92 10.71 -9.87
CA LYS A 254 17.67 9.45 -9.89
C LYS A 254 18.29 9.14 -8.52
N LYS A 255 18.90 10.13 -7.87
CA LYS A 255 19.51 9.98 -6.54
C LYS A 255 18.45 9.65 -5.48
N LEU A 256 17.32 10.34 -5.52
CA LEU A 256 16.18 10.13 -4.64
C LEU A 256 15.62 8.71 -4.78
N VAL A 257 15.35 8.27 -6.01
CA VAL A 257 14.86 6.91 -6.27
C VAL A 257 15.91 5.86 -5.87
N ARG A 258 17.19 6.08 -6.18
CA ARG A 258 18.28 5.17 -5.81
C ARG A 258 18.38 4.97 -4.31
N VAL A 259 18.44 6.06 -3.55
CA VAL A 259 18.57 5.99 -2.10
C VAL A 259 17.26 5.44 -1.50
N GLY A 260 16.09 5.85 -2.01
CA GLY A 260 14.79 5.38 -1.52
C GLY A 260 14.55 3.88 -1.73
N VAL A 261 14.89 3.34 -2.89
CA VAL A 261 14.77 1.90 -3.17
C VAL A 261 15.75 1.09 -2.32
N ARG A 262 16.97 1.59 -2.09
CA ARG A 262 17.93 0.91 -1.19
C ARG A 262 17.49 0.96 0.27
N LEU A 263 17.00 2.11 0.73
CA LEU A 263 16.41 2.25 2.06
C LEU A 263 15.26 1.25 2.24
N ALA A 264 14.35 1.18 1.28
CA ALA A 264 13.24 0.24 1.30
C ALA A 264 13.72 -1.23 1.31
N ASP A 265 14.71 -1.58 0.48
CA ASP A 265 15.29 -2.92 0.46
C ASP A 265 15.84 -3.28 1.85
N ASN A 266 16.57 -2.37 2.50
CA ASN A 266 17.11 -2.61 3.84
C ASN A 266 16.02 -2.71 4.91
N LEU A 267 14.95 -1.93 4.80
CA LEU A 267 13.82 -1.97 5.73
C LEU A 267 13.05 -3.30 5.63
N ILE A 268 12.99 -3.95 4.47
CA ILE A 268 12.40 -5.30 4.35
C ILE A 268 13.09 -6.29 5.30
N ASP A 269 14.42 -6.19 5.42
CA ASP A 269 15.22 -7.06 6.28
C ASP A 269 15.11 -6.70 7.77
N ALA A 270 14.91 -5.42 8.05
CA ALA A 270 14.97 -4.87 9.41
C ALA A 270 13.61 -4.76 10.13
N VAL A 271 12.49 -4.74 9.40
CA VAL A 271 11.14 -4.70 9.98
C VAL A 271 10.84 -5.98 10.75
N THR A 272 10.24 -5.83 11.93
CA THR A 272 9.75 -6.96 12.74
C THR A 272 8.44 -7.50 12.18
N TRP A 273 8.49 -8.63 11.47
CA TRP A 273 7.30 -9.29 10.94
C TRP A 273 6.57 -10.10 12.02
N PRO A 274 5.21 -10.12 12.06
CA PRO A 274 4.46 -10.72 13.16
C PRO A 274 4.46 -12.25 13.23
N SER A 275 5.11 -12.91 12.29
CA SER A 275 5.42 -14.34 12.39
C SER A 275 6.64 -14.66 11.54
N GLU A 276 7.32 -15.75 11.89
CA GLU A 276 8.45 -16.25 11.11
C GLU A 276 8.02 -16.66 9.68
N GLN A 277 6.78 -17.14 9.50
CA GLN A 277 6.24 -17.41 8.17
C GLN A 277 6.16 -16.13 7.33
N LEU A 278 5.66 -15.03 7.90
CA LEU A 278 5.57 -13.75 7.21
C LEU A 278 6.96 -13.15 6.94
N ARG A 279 7.90 -13.31 7.88
CA ARG A 279 9.31 -12.93 7.67
C ARG A 279 9.90 -13.67 6.47
N ARG A 280 9.71 -14.98 6.37
CA ARG A 280 10.19 -15.76 5.21
C ARG A 280 9.54 -15.29 3.91
N ASP A 281 8.23 -15.02 3.90
CA ASP A 281 7.56 -14.48 2.71
C ASP A 281 8.12 -13.10 2.31
N ALA A 282 8.32 -12.20 3.27
CA ALA A 282 8.88 -10.87 3.04
C ALA A 282 10.27 -10.96 2.41
N LEU A 283 11.16 -11.78 2.97
CA LEU A 283 12.53 -11.95 2.49
C LEU A 283 12.60 -12.66 1.13
N ALA A 284 11.71 -13.63 0.89
CA ALA A 284 11.67 -14.38 -0.36
C ALA A 284 11.12 -13.55 -1.52
N ASN A 285 10.07 -12.77 -1.30
CA ASN A 285 9.38 -12.02 -2.36
C ASN A 285 9.82 -10.55 -2.46
N ARG A 286 10.31 -9.94 -1.38
CA ARG A 286 10.77 -8.54 -1.35
C ARG A 286 9.77 -7.58 -1.99
N ARG A 287 8.50 -7.69 -1.60
CA ARG A 287 7.42 -6.89 -2.17
C ARG A 287 7.48 -5.47 -1.64
N LEU A 288 7.71 -4.51 -2.55
CA LEU A 288 7.73 -3.08 -2.26
C LEU A 288 6.52 -2.40 -2.92
N ALA A 289 5.78 -1.63 -2.14
CA ALA A 289 4.80 -0.67 -2.64
C ALA A 289 5.36 0.74 -2.47
N ALA A 290 5.95 1.28 -3.54
CA ALA A 290 6.38 2.67 -3.66
C ALA A 290 5.19 3.54 -4.05
N HIS A 291 4.51 4.08 -3.04
CA HIS A 291 3.34 4.94 -3.15
C HIS A 291 3.77 6.34 -3.56
N VAL A 292 3.42 6.73 -4.78
CA VAL A 292 3.64 8.10 -5.24
C VAL A 292 2.48 8.97 -4.77
N THR A 293 2.80 10.03 -4.02
CA THR A 293 1.84 10.98 -3.45
C THR A 293 2.12 12.42 -3.90
N GLY A 294 1.22 13.34 -3.59
CA GLY A 294 1.43 14.78 -3.82
C GLY A 294 1.33 15.25 -5.28
N ILE A 295 0.78 14.45 -6.21
CA ILE A 295 0.65 14.86 -7.63
C ILE A 295 -0.29 16.05 -7.75
N GLY A 296 -1.43 16.06 -7.03
CA GLY A 296 -2.35 17.20 -7.06
C GLY A 296 -1.73 18.50 -6.54
N ASP A 297 -0.94 18.41 -5.47
CA ASP A 297 -0.22 19.57 -4.92
C ASP A 297 0.87 20.09 -5.88
N LEU A 298 1.52 19.17 -6.61
CA LEU A 298 2.48 19.51 -7.65
C LEU A 298 1.83 20.27 -8.81
N VAL A 299 0.66 19.81 -9.27
CA VAL A 299 -0.14 20.49 -10.31
C VAL A 299 -0.47 21.92 -9.88
N LEU A 300 -0.96 22.11 -8.65
CA LEU A 300 -1.27 23.43 -8.11
C LEU A 300 -0.03 24.33 -8.02
N ARG A 301 1.08 23.82 -7.47
CA ARG A 301 2.31 24.59 -7.29
C ARG A 301 2.86 25.13 -8.61
N HIS A 302 2.77 24.33 -9.67
CA HIS A 302 3.30 24.69 -10.98
C HIS A 302 2.29 25.43 -11.86
N GLY A 303 1.11 25.77 -11.33
CA GLY A 303 0.07 26.48 -12.09
C GLY A 303 -0.45 25.69 -13.29
N LEU A 304 -0.34 24.36 -13.26
CA LEU A 304 -0.78 23.51 -14.36
C LEU A 304 -2.30 23.36 -14.31
N ASP A 305 -2.96 23.37 -15.46
CA ASP A 305 -4.41 23.13 -15.54
C ASP A 305 -4.70 21.62 -15.53
N PRO A 306 -5.33 21.06 -14.47
CA PRO A 306 -5.67 19.64 -14.43
C PRO A 306 -6.67 19.22 -15.52
N ALA A 307 -7.43 20.16 -16.11
CA ALA A 307 -8.33 19.86 -17.21
C ALA A 307 -7.59 19.66 -18.54
N SER A 308 -6.36 20.15 -18.67
CA SER A 308 -5.60 20.14 -19.91
C SER A 308 -4.99 18.78 -20.23
N PHE A 309 -5.11 18.38 -21.49
CA PHE A 309 -4.44 17.20 -22.03
C PHE A 309 -2.89 17.32 -21.97
N SER A 310 -2.35 18.54 -22.08
CA SER A 310 -0.90 18.75 -21.95
C SER A 310 -0.40 18.42 -20.54
N THR A 311 -1.17 18.78 -19.50
CA THR A 311 -0.89 18.43 -18.10
C THR A 311 -0.91 16.93 -17.91
N LEU A 312 -1.93 16.23 -18.41
CA LEU A 312 -2.02 14.78 -18.34
C LEU A 312 -0.79 14.10 -18.98
N ARG A 313 -0.41 14.53 -20.20
CA ARG A 313 0.77 13.98 -20.90
C ARG A 313 2.08 14.25 -20.17
N LEU A 314 2.23 15.44 -19.60
CA LEU A 314 3.40 15.83 -18.82
C LEU A 314 3.57 14.92 -17.60
N LEU A 315 2.51 14.77 -16.80
CA LEU A 315 2.50 13.92 -15.61
C LEU A 315 2.71 12.45 -15.97
N GLN A 316 2.10 11.97 -17.08
CA GLN A 316 2.31 10.61 -17.56
C GLN A 316 3.77 10.35 -17.91
N ARG A 317 4.44 11.30 -18.57
CA ARG A 317 5.88 11.23 -18.86
C ARG A 317 6.69 11.16 -17.57
N TRP A 318 6.38 12.00 -16.59
CA TRP A 318 7.07 12.05 -15.29
C TRP A 318 6.93 10.74 -14.52
N LEU A 319 5.71 10.21 -14.38
CA LEU A 319 5.46 8.93 -13.70
C LEU A 319 6.10 7.75 -14.44
N THR A 320 6.13 7.78 -15.78
CA THR A 320 6.81 6.77 -16.58
C THR A 320 8.33 6.80 -16.36
N LEU A 321 8.93 8.00 -16.29
CA LEU A 321 10.34 8.15 -15.95
C LEU A 321 10.62 7.63 -14.53
N PHE A 322 9.75 7.95 -13.57
CA PHE A 322 9.85 7.47 -12.19
C PHE A 322 9.80 5.93 -12.11
N LYS A 323 8.79 5.31 -12.74
CA LYS A 323 8.67 3.84 -12.85
C LYS A 323 9.92 3.20 -13.43
N ARG A 324 10.47 3.78 -14.51
CA ARG A 324 11.70 3.28 -15.15
C ARG A 324 12.92 3.39 -14.22
N GLN A 325 13.02 4.47 -13.44
CA GLN A 325 14.10 4.58 -12.45
C GLN A 325 13.92 3.57 -11.32
N LEU A 326 12.70 3.37 -10.79
CA LEU A 326 12.43 2.35 -9.76
C LEU A 326 12.93 0.97 -10.21
N LEU A 327 12.54 0.54 -11.42
CA LEU A 327 12.98 -0.73 -11.99
C LEU A 327 14.51 -0.76 -12.17
N ARG A 328 15.12 0.30 -12.69
CA ARG A 328 16.58 0.37 -12.88
C ARG A 328 17.32 0.23 -11.55
N GLU A 329 16.90 0.91 -10.49
CA GLU A 329 17.56 0.81 -9.19
C GLU A 329 17.30 -0.57 -8.55
N SER A 330 16.14 -1.17 -8.77
CA SER A 330 15.89 -2.56 -8.37
C SER A 330 16.76 -3.57 -9.13
N LEU A 331 17.09 -3.33 -10.40
CA LEU A 331 18.01 -4.18 -11.17
C LEU A 331 19.46 -4.01 -10.69
N ARG A 332 19.89 -2.78 -10.40
CA ARG A 332 21.21 -2.52 -9.82
C ARG A 332 21.39 -3.21 -8.47
N LEU A 333 20.39 -3.13 -7.60
CA LEU A 333 20.43 -3.87 -6.34
C LEU A 333 20.45 -5.39 -6.55
N ALA A 334 19.87 -5.90 -7.63
CA ALA A 334 19.97 -7.32 -7.95
C ALA A 334 21.37 -7.71 -8.43
N GLU A 335 22.09 -6.83 -9.12
CA GLU A 335 23.50 -7.03 -9.46
C GLU A 335 24.38 -7.06 -8.19
N GLU A 336 24.06 -6.24 -7.19
CA GLU A 336 24.80 -6.16 -5.92
C GLU A 336 24.45 -7.28 -4.92
N ARG A 337 23.17 -7.68 -4.83
CA ARG A 337 22.63 -8.54 -3.76
C ARG A 337 21.88 -9.78 -4.24
N GLY A 338 21.85 -10.00 -5.55
CA GLY A 338 21.00 -11.01 -6.19
C GLY A 338 19.54 -10.56 -6.32
N PRO A 339 18.76 -11.16 -7.26
CA PRO A 339 17.34 -10.89 -7.40
C PRO A 339 16.54 -11.37 -6.17
N TYR A 340 15.24 -11.06 -6.11
CA TYR A 340 14.41 -11.59 -5.03
C TYR A 340 14.41 -13.14 -5.07
N PRO A 341 14.59 -13.84 -3.93
CA PRO A 341 14.78 -15.30 -3.92
C PRO A 341 13.65 -16.13 -4.53
N ALA A 342 12.40 -15.68 -4.45
CA ALA A 342 11.25 -16.39 -5.02
C ALA A 342 11.18 -16.33 -6.56
N LEU A 343 12.09 -15.59 -7.22
CA LEU A 343 12.24 -15.62 -8.68
C LEU A 343 12.92 -16.93 -9.05
N ASN A 344 12.16 -17.91 -9.54
CA ASN A 344 12.70 -19.21 -9.98
C ASN A 344 13.53 -19.06 -11.27
N ALA A 345 14.74 -18.51 -11.13
CA ALA A 345 15.62 -18.15 -12.23
C ALA A 345 15.96 -19.38 -13.11
N ASP A 346 16.18 -20.54 -12.49
CA ASP A 346 16.48 -21.78 -13.23
C ASP A 346 15.30 -22.24 -14.08
N GLN A 347 14.07 -22.14 -13.56
CA GLN A 347 12.89 -22.42 -14.36
C GLN A 347 12.78 -21.45 -15.54
N LEU A 348 13.01 -20.16 -15.33
CA LEU A 348 12.98 -19.16 -16.40
C LEU A 348 14.06 -19.42 -17.46
N VAL A 349 15.26 -19.83 -17.05
CA VAL A 349 16.32 -20.24 -17.97
C VAL A 349 15.88 -21.45 -18.79
N ARG A 350 15.31 -22.49 -18.15
CA ARG A 350 14.78 -23.68 -18.86
C ARG A 350 13.69 -23.32 -19.86
N THR A 351 12.84 -22.34 -19.56
CA THR A 351 11.80 -21.85 -20.47
C THR A 351 12.38 -21.08 -21.67
N LEU A 352 13.45 -20.32 -21.49
CA LEU A 352 14.05 -19.50 -22.55
C LEU A 352 15.11 -20.23 -23.37
N ALA A 353 15.76 -21.26 -22.80
CA ALA A 353 16.85 -22.00 -23.44
C ALA A 353 16.47 -22.60 -24.81
N PRO A 354 15.26 -23.17 -25.03
CA PRO A 354 14.86 -23.68 -26.35
C PRO A 354 14.87 -22.62 -27.46
N ARG A 355 14.63 -21.34 -27.12
CA ARG A 355 14.56 -20.24 -28.10
C ARG A 355 15.88 -19.51 -28.27
N TYR A 356 16.67 -19.40 -27.21
CA TYR A 356 17.85 -18.52 -27.19
C TYR A 356 19.18 -19.23 -26.94
N GLY A 357 19.16 -20.51 -26.55
CA GLY A 357 20.32 -21.25 -26.03
C GLY A 357 20.60 -20.93 -24.56
N ASP A 358 21.22 -21.88 -23.83
CA ASP A 358 21.41 -21.79 -22.37
C ASP A 358 22.21 -20.55 -21.95
N VAL A 359 23.34 -20.28 -22.60
CA VAL A 359 24.21 -19.12 -22.30
C VAL A 359 23.45 -17.81 -22.45
N ARG A 360 22.67 -17.66 -23.53
CA ARG A 360 21.90 -16.42 -23.78
C ARG A 360 20.70 -16.32 -22.84
N ALA A 361 20.02 -17.42 -22.54
CA ALA A 361 18.93 -17.47 -21.58
C ALA A 361 19.40 -17.02 -20.18
N ARG A 362 20.51 -17.60 -19.67
CA ARG A 362 21.12 -17.18 -18.40
C ARG A 362 21.47 -15.69 -18.39
N ARG A 363 22.04 -15.17 -19.48
CA ARG A 363 22.37 -13.73 -19.61
C ARG A 363 21.12 -12.84 -19.63
N ILE A 364 20.03 -13.27 -20.25
CA ILE A 364 18.75 -12.55 -20.25
C ILE A 364 18.19 -12.50 -18.83
N ILE A 365 18.16 -13.65 -18.14
CA ILE A 365 17.63 -13.74 -16.78
C ILE A 365 18.48 -12.92 -15.83
N SER A 366 19.81 -13.04 -15.84
CA SER A 366 20.68 -12.28 -14.92
C SER A 366 20.53 -10.76 -15.06
N ARG A 367 20.35 -10.26 -16.28
CA ARG A 367 20.20 -8.82 -16.56
C ARG A 367 18.81 -8.24 -16.31
N ARG A 368 17.77 -9.08 -16.26
CA ARG A 368 16.37 -8.64 -16.19
C ARG A 368 15.66 -9.02 -14.90
N SER A 369 16.33 -9.78 -14.03
CA SER A 369 15.82 -10.20 -12.73
C SER A 369 15.93 -9.08 -11.70
N PRO A 370 14.81 -8.52 -11.19
CA PRO A 370 14.85 -7.42 -10.23
C PRO A 370 15.09 -7.92 -8.79
N ARG A 371 15.59 -7.03 -7.92
CA ARG A 371 15.67 -7.24 -6.47
C ARG A 371 14.30 -7.27 -5.78
N HIS A 372 13.28 -6.63 -6.36
CA HIS A 372 11.94 -6.53 -5.80
C HIS A 372 10.91 -7.12 -6.76
N ARG A 373 9.89 -7.79 -6.21
CA ARG A 373 8.80 -8.39 -7.00
C ARG A 373 7.79 -7.35 -7.50
N GLN A 374 7.54 -6.30 -6.73
CA GLN A 374 6.69 -5.17 -7.09
C GLN A 374 7.33 -3.86 -6.68
N LEU A 375 6.95 -2.78 -7.35
CA LEU A 375 7.47 -1.43 -7.08
C LEU A 375 6.36 -0.38 -7.05
N LEU A 376 5.89 0.12 -8.20
CA LEU A 376 5.10 1.35 -8.23
C LEU A 376 3.64 1.12 -7.81
N ALA A 377 3.18 1.89 -6.83
CA ALA A 377 1.78 1.96 -6.40
C ALA A 377 1.22 3.37 -6.63
N LEU A 378 0.05 3.47 -7.27
CA LEU A 378 -0.67 4.74 -7.44
C LEU A 378 -2.11 4.62 -6.98
N SER A 379 -2.57 5.69 -6.33
CA SER A 379 -3.94 5.84 -5.87
C SER A 379 -4.69 6.83 -6.75
N PRO A 380 -6.00 6.64 -7.02
CA PRO A 380 -6.78 7.68 -7.68
C PRO A 380 -6.85 8.97 -6.86
N TYR A 381 -6.59 8.90 -5.55
CA TYR A 381 -6.53 10.08 -4.68
C TYR A 381 -5.23 10.87 -4.84
N CYS A 382 -4.14 10.29 -5.35
CA CYS A 382 -2.86 11.00 -5.42
C CYS A 382 -2.87 12.18 -6.41
N VAL A 383 -3.76 12.14 -7.41
CA VAL A 383 -3.94 13.23 -8.39
C VAL A 383 -4.75 14.40 -7.83
N LEU A 384 -5.35 14.23 -6.66
CA LEU A 384 -6.15 15.25 -5.99
C LEU A 384 -5.28 16.09 -5.04
N PRO A 385 -5.51 17.41 -4.96
CA PRO A 385 -4.73 18.26 -4.06
C PRO A 385 -5.13 18.03 -2.60
N ARG A 386 -4.14 17.89 -1.71
CA ARG A 386 -4.37 17.59 -0.28
C ARG A 386 -4.68 18.83 0.54
N ARG A 387 -4.22 20.00 0.08
CA ARG A 387 -4.33 21.29 0.80
C ARG A 387 -5.45 22.20 0.26
N ALA A 388 -6.35 21.67 -0.57
CA ALA A 388 -7.48 22.43 -1.09
C ALA A 388 -8.64 22.44 -0.09
N ASN A 389 -9.42 23.54 -0.08
CA ASN A 389 -10.65 23.62 0.72
C ASN A 389 -11.81 22.82 0.11
N ALA A 390 -11.82 22.70 -1.22
CA ALA A 390 -12.75 21.90 -2.00
C ALA A 390 -12.10 21.54 -3.34
N ILE A 391 -12.48 20.41 -3.92
CA ILE A 391 -11.92 19.93 -5.19
C ILE A 391 -12.98 20.02 -6.28
N PRO A 392 -12.78 20.82 -7.35
CA PRO A 392 -13.65 20.82 -8.51
C PRO A 392 -13.40 19.55 -9.34
N ALA A 393 -14.03 18.43 -8.97
CA ALA A 393 -13.60 17.10 -9.42
C ALA A 393 -13.62 16.94 -10.93
N ARG A 394 -14.57 17.55 -11.66
CA ARG A 394 -14.61 17.51 -13.13
C ARG A 394 -13.27 17.77 -13.81
N LYS A 395 -12.48 18.73 -13.31
CA LYS A 395 -11.16 19.03 -13.88
C LYS A 395 -10.12 17.99 -13.47
N TRP A 396 -10.11 17.61 -12.20
CA TRP A 396 -9.11 16.73 -11.62
C TRP A 396 -9.26 15.26 -12.06
N LEU A 397 -10.48 14.81 -12.32
CA LEU A 397 -10.72 13.44 -12.77
C LEU A 397 -10.16 13.19 -14.19
N ASN A 398 -9.86 14.23 -14.97
CA ASN A 398 -9.11 14.09 -16.24
C ASN A 398 -7.71 13.51 -16.04
N LEU A 399 -7.16 13.59 -14.82
CA LEU A 399 -5.84 13.04 -14.48
C LEU A 399 -5.90 11.57 -14.03
N LEU A 400 -7.09 10.98 -13.84
CA LEU A 400 -7.22 9.57 -13.44
C LEU A 400 -6.49 8.57 -14.34
N PRO A 401 -6.37 8.75 -15.68
CA PRO A 401 -5.62 7.81 -16.52
C PRO A 401 -4.18 7.57 -16.08
N LEU A 402 -3.58 8.47 -15.27
CA LEU A 402 -2.25 8.30 -14.70
C LEU A 402 -2.10 7.04 -13.84
N VAL A 403 -3.17 6.55 -13.19
CA VAL A 403 -3.10 5.33 -12.36
C VAL A 403 -2.69 4.10 -13.16
N ARG A 404 -2.89 4.10 -14.49
CA ARG A 404 -2.50 3.00 -15.39
C ARG A 404 -0.98 2.84 -15.53
N VAL A 405 -0.20 3.83 -15.08
CA VAL A 405 1.27 3.72 -15.05
C VAL A 405 1.74 2.75 -13.98
N ALA A 406 1.01 2.61 -12.85
CA ALA A 406 1.43 1.80 -11.72
C ALA A 406 1.39 0.29 -11.97
N ASP A 407 2.15 -0.44 -11.15
CA ASP A 407 2.09 -1.90 -11.08
C ASP A 407 0.91 -2.36 -10.21
N ASN A 408 0.61 -1.57 -9.18
CA ASN A 408 -0.49 -1.79 -8.24
C ASN A 408 -1.40 -0.56 -8.14
N LEU A 409 -2.71 -0.75 -8.30
CA LEU A 409 -3.69 0.23 -7.85
C LEU A 409 -3.84 0.11 -6.33
N THR A 410 -3.76 1.25 -5.64
CA THR A 410 -3.98 1.39 -4.20
C THR A 410 -5.14 2.35 -3.95
N MET A 411 -5.82 2.22 -2.81
CA MET A 411 -6.82 3.21 -2.36
C MET A 411 -6.31 4.04 -1.15
N HIS A 412 -5.00 4.04 -0.91
CA HIS A 412 -4.34 4.87 0.11
C HIS A 412 -4.51 6.37 -0.20
N GLY A 413 -4.49 7.21 0.84
CA GLY A 413 -4.67 8.66 0.71
C GLY A 413 -6.13 9.09 0.61
N SER A 414 -7.07 8.28 1.11
CA SER A 414 -8.51 8.55 1.04
C SER A 414 -8.97 9.77 1.84
N GLN A 415 -8.09 10.45 2.59
CA GLN A 415 -8.49 11.63 3.39
C GLN A 415 -9.03 12.78 2.53
N VAL A 416 -8.57 12.89 1.27
CA VAL A 416 -9.09 13.89 0.32
C VAL A 416 -10.52 13.57 -0.15
N ARG A 417 -11.08 12.41 0.20
CA ARG A 417 -12.48 12.05 -0.08
C ARG A 417 -13.46 13.08 0.48
N SER A 418 -13.20 13.63 1.65
CA SER A 418 -14.07 14.64 2.29
C SER A 418 -14.08 15.97 1.53
N LEU A 419 -13.10 16.21 0.66
CA LEU A 419 -13.03 17.38 -0.21
C LEU A 419 -13.84 17.22 -1.51
N LEU A 420 -14.42 16.04 -1.72
CA LEU A 420 -15.32 15.71 -2.81
C LEU A 420 -16.76 15.60 -2.28
N ASP A 421 -17.72 16.09 -3.05
CA ASP A 421 -19.10 15.70 -2.82
C ASP A 421 -19.29 14.20 -3.12
N ARG A 422 -20.41 13.63 -2.66
CA ARG A 422 -20.69 12.21 -2.81
C ARG A 422 -20.75 11.76 -4.27
N ALA A 423 -21.29 12.60 -5.17
CA ALA A 423 -21.46 12.26 -6.58
C ALA A 423 -20.11 12.24 -7.31
N ASP A 424 -19.22 13.16 -6.99
CA ASP A 424 -17.86 13.22 -7.51
C ASP A 424 -16.96 12.13 -6.93
N TYR A 425 -17.15 11.76 -5.65
CA TYR A 425 -16.53 10.56 -5.09
C TYR A 425 -16.96 9.29 -5.82
N GLU A 426 -18.26 9.11 -6.06
CA GLU A 426 -18.77 7.99 -6.84
C GLU A 426 -18.17 7.96 -8.25
N ARG A 427 -18.10 9.13 -8.90
CA ARG A 427 -17.52 9.28 -10.23
C ARG A 427 -16.05 8.89 -10.25
N LEU A 428 -15.28 9.27 -9.23
CA LEU A 428 -13.88 8.86 -9.08
C LEU A 428 -13.76 7.33 -9.04
N LEU A 429 -14.55 6.66 -8.21
CA LEU A 429 -14.50 5.20 -8.08
C LEU A 429 -14.89 4.49 -9.38
N ARG A 430 -16.01 4.90 -10.00
CA ARG A 430 -16.48 4.30 -11.26
C ARG A 430 -15.50 4.53 -12.41
N SER A 431 -14.92 5.73 -12.52
CA SER A 431 -13.94 6.05 -13.56
C SER A 431 -12.66 5.26 -13.36
N THR A 432 -12.20 5.12 -12.11
CA THR A 432 -11.03 4.30 -11.77
C THR A 432 -11.28 2.84 -12.14
N TRP A 433 -12.43 2.29 -11.76
CA TRP A 433 -12.83 0.93 -12.14
C TRP A 433 -12.87 0.72 -13.66
N ALA A 434 -13.45 1.65 -14.41
CA ALA A 434 -13.49 1.58 -15.87
C ALA A 434 -12.09 1.54 -16.49
N LEU A 435 -11.14 2.33 -15.96
CA LEU A 435 -9.75 2.32 -16.42
C LEU A 435 -9.04 0.99 -16.18
N LEU A 436 -9.35 0.29 -15.08
CA LEU A 436 -8.81 -1.05 -14.79
C LEU A 436 -9.32 -2.12 -15.76
N ARG A 437 -10.52 -1.92 -16.33
CA ARG A 437 -11.14 -2.85 -17.28
C ARG A 437 -10.77 -2.57 -18.73
N ALA A 438 -10.50 -1.33 -19.12
CA ALA A 438 -10.24 -0.94 -20.51
C ALA A 438 -8.95 -1.53 -21.14
N GLY A 439 -8.14 -2.28 -20.39
CA GLY A 439 -7.00 -3.07 -20.88
C GLY A 439 -7.24 -4.58 -20.89
N GLN A 440 -8.45 -5.01 -20.58
CA GLN A 440 -8.88 -6.41 -20.64
C GLN A 440 -9.56 -6.58 -22.00
N GLY A 441 -8.96 -7.38 -22.88
CA GLY A 441 -9.65 -7.84 -24.09
C GLY A 441 -11.00 -8.48 -23.73
N PRO A 442 -11.88 -8.70 -24.73
CA PRO A 442 -13.18 -9.32 -24.51
C PRO A 442 -13.11 -10.62 -23.71
#